data_AF-A0A293MRU2-F1
#
_entry.id   AF-A0A293MRU2-F1
#
_cell.length_a   1.000
_cell.length_b   1.000
_cell.length_c   1.000
_cell.angle_alpha   90.00
_cell.angle_beta   90.00
_cell.angle_gamma   90.00
#
_symmetry.space_group_name_H-M   'P 1'
#
loop_
_entity.id
_entity.type
_entity.pdbx_description
1 polymer ?
#
loop_
_entity_poly.entity_id
_entity_poly.type
_entity_poly.pdbx_seq_one_letter_code
_entity_poly.pdbx_strand_id
1 'polypeptide(L)'
;MGVFPRVMFFNEFLRKTCQEKWTEVDDAELSMLYAFLRDCQDAFQAHDKDRTGSISTSQLIDALDHAGCYVNQRILKSLVKRYSRENKIDFVNFVACAVKVALMEDIHKQYAEEDGSAALSLDEWMEIMTQV
;
A
#
# COMPACT_ATOMS: atom_id res chain seq x y z
N MET A 1 7.05 14.48 -17.50
CA MET A 1 6.54 14.25 -16.13
C MET A 1 6.49 12.75 -15.93
N GLY A 2 7.56 12.21 -15.35
CA GLY A 2 7.84 10.77 -15.36
C GLY A 2 7.07 10.03 -14.29
N VAL A 3 6.23 9.08 -14.72
CA VAL A 3 5.61 8.08 -13.85
C VAL A 3 6.73 7.13 -13.43
N PHE A 4 7.23 7.30 -12.19
CA PHE A 4 8.29 6.46 -11.63
C PHE A 4 7.81 5.00 -11.50
N PRO A 5 8.69 3.99 -11.71
CA PRO A 5 8.29 2.59 -11.73
C PRO A 5 7.91 2.16 -10.31
N ARG A 6 6.61 2.03 -10.05
CA ARG A 6 6.04 1.66 -8.75
C ARG A 6 6.21 0.15 -8.53
N VAL A 7 6.90 -0.18 -7.43
CA VAL A 7 6.55 -1.22 -6.43
C VAL A 7 6.36 -2.68 -6.93
N MET A 8 6.85 -3.00 -8.13
CA MET A 8 7.06 -4.38 -8.64
C MET A 8 7.84 -5.31 -7.67
N PHE A 9 8.57 -4.74 -6.70
CA PHE A 9 9.47 -5.47 -5.83
C PHE A 9 8.95 -5.67 -4.40
N PHE A 10 7.84 -5.07 -3.99
CA PHE A 10 7.36 -5.25 -2.60
C PHE A 10 6.87 -6.68 -2.34
N ASN A 11 6.31 -7.33 -3.35
CA ASN A 11 5.86 -8.71 -3.25
C ASN A 11 7.07 -9.68 -3.20
N GLU A 12 8.12 -9.40 -3.98
CA GLU A 12 9.40 -10.13 -3.90
C GLU A 12 10.15 -9.85 -2.59
N PHE A 13 10.08 -8.63 -2.06
CA PHE A 13 10.62 -8.20 -0.77
C PHE A 13 9.94 -8.93 0.40
N LEU A 14 8.59 -8.94 0.45
CA LEU A 14 7.85 -9.71 1.46
C LEU A 14 8.16 -11.21 1.37
N ARG A 15 8.24 -11.75 0.15
CA ARG A 15 8.63 -13.14 -0.10
C ARG A 15 10.04 -13.45 0.43
N LYS A 16 11.02 -12.57 0.17
CA LYS A 16 12.41 -12.70 0.63
C LYS A 16 12.55 -12.54 2.14
N THR A 17 11.82 -11.62 2.79
CA THR A 17 11.87 -11.44 4.26
C THR A 17 11.43 -12.67 5.04
N CYS A 18 10.56 -13.51 4.46
CA CYS A 18 10.11 -14.75 5.09
C CYS A 18 11.01 -15.96 4.82
N GLN A 19 11.91 -15.93 3.83
CA GLN A 19 12.60 -17.15 3.39
C GLN A 19 14.15 -17.14 3.46
N GLU A 20 14.92 -16.07 3.24
CA GLU A 20 16.41 -16.20 3.28
C GLU A 20 17.20 -14.94 3.74
N LYS A 21 18.48 -15.18 4.08
CA LYS A 21 19.49 -14.26 4.65
C LYS A 21 19.63 -12.92 3.91
N TRP A 22 19.76 -11.86 4.70
CA TRP A 22 19.93 -10.43 4.38
C TRP A 22 21.18 -10.02 3.57
N THR A 23 21.76 -10.87 2.72
CA THR A 23 23.04 -10.54 2.06
C THR A 23 22.93 -9.95 0.66
N GLU A 24 21.77 -10.04 0.00
CA GLU A 24 21.53 -9.48 -1.35
C GLU A 24 20.10 -8.94 -1.47
N VAL A 25 19.79 -7.83 -0.77
CA VAL A 25 18.65 -7.00 -1.17
C VAL A 25 19.23 -5.85 -1.98
N ASP A 26 18.73 -5.65 -3.20
CA ASP A 26 19.18 -4.56 -4.07
C ASP A 26 18.95 -3.22 -3.34
N ASP A 27 19.98 -2.38 -3.26
CA ASP A 27 19.94 -1.08 -2.56
C ASP A 27 18.80 -0.20 -3.09
N ALA A 28 18.42 -0.38 -4.36
CA ALA A 28 17.32 0.32 -4.99
C ALA A 28 15.94 -0.07 -4.40
N GLU A 29 15.69 -1.35 -4.16
CA GLU A 29 14.42 -1.85 -3.61
C GLU A 29 14.20 -1.35 -2.18
N LEU A 30 15.24 -1.46 -1.35
CA LEU A 30 15.22 -0.93 0.02
C LEU A 30 15.04 0.58 0.03
N SER A 31 15.69 1.30 -0.88
CA SER A 31 15.55 2.75 -1.00
C SER A 31 14.13 3.15 -1.37
N MET A 32 13.48 2.43 -2.28
CA MET A 32 12.08 2.68 -2.68
C MET A 32 11.11 2.41 -1.54
N LEU A 33 11.25 1.29 -0.84
CA LEU A 33 10.42 0.97 0.32
C LEU A 33 10.59 2.03 1.41
N TYR A 34 11.83 2.42 1.69
CA TYR A 34 12.12 3.43 2.69
C TYR A 34 11.51 4.79 2.30
N ALA A 35 11.58 5.17 1.02
CA ALA A 35 10.91 6.38 0.53
C ALA A 35 9.39 6.31 0.75
N PHE A 36 8.76 5.20 0.37
CA PHE A 36 7.31 5.01 0.57
C PHE A 36 6.90 5.06 2.06
N LEU A 37 7.69 4.45 2.94
CA LEU A 37 7.45 4.51 4.38
C LEU A 37 7.60 5.93 4.95
N ARG A 38 8.54 6.71 4.41
CA ARG A 38 8.65 8.14 4.76
C ARG A 38 7.46 8.94 4.26
N ASP A 39 7.00 8.71 3.03
CA ASP A 39 5.81 9.37 2.51
C ASP A 39 4.58 9.05 3.38
N CYS A 40 4.44 7.80 3.82
CA CYS A 40 3.41 7.41 4.79
C CYS A 40 3.57 8.12 6.14
N GLN A 41 4.80 8.23 6.65
CA GLN A 41 5.08 8.92 7.90
C GLN A 41 4.70 10.40 7.83
N ASP A 42 5.13 11.08 6.77
CA ASP A 42 4.86 12.51 6.54
C ASP A 42 3.36 12.75 6.37
N ALA A 43 2.69 11.91 5.57
CA ALA A 43 1.24 11.95 5.40
C ALA A 43 0.50 11.77 6.73
N PHE A 44 0.87 10.78 7.54
CA PHE A 44 0.22 10.54 8.83
C PHE A 44 0.40 11.72 9.79
N GLN A 45 1.63 12.24 9.90
CA GLN A 45 1.92 13.39 10.78
C GLN A 45 1.21 14.68 10.35
N ALA A 46 1.01 14.89 9.05
CA ALA A 46 0.25 16.02 8.54
C ALA A 46 -1.23 16.01 8.96
N HIS A 47 -1.79 14.81 9.22
CA HIS A 47 -3.20 14.61 9.56
C HIS A 47 -3.44 14.34 11.05
N ASP A 48 -2.49 13.77 11.79
CA ASP A 48 -2.51 13.65 13.26
C ASP A 48 -1.91 14.89 13.94
N LYS A 49 -2.50 16.07 13.65
CA LYS A 49 -1.99 17.38 14.10
C LYS A 49 -1.87 17.49 15.62
N ASP A 50 -2.81 16.87 16.33
CA ASP A 50 -2.87 16.88 17.80
C ASP A 50 -2.00 15.77 18.44
N ARG A 51 -1.27 15.00 17.62
CA ARG A 51 -0.39 13.90 18.05
C ARG A 51 -1.10 12.88 18.93
N THR A 52 -2.32 12.54 18.54
CA THR A 52 -3.18 11.57 19.23
C THR A 52 -2.71 10.13 19.00
N GLY A 53 -1.84 9.91 18.02
CA GLY A 53 -1.45 8.58 17.54
C GLY A 53 -2.46 7.98 16.56
N SER A 54 -3.43 8.76 16.09
CA SER A 54 -4.52 8.28 15.23
C SER A 54 -5.07 9.36 14.31
N ILE A 55 -5.54 8.97 13.12
CA ILE A 55 -6.32 9.84 12.23
C ILE A 55 -7.77 9.36 12.18
N SER A 56 -8.71 10.29 11.95
CA SER A 56 -10.11 9.94 11.76
C SER A 56 -10.35 9.23 10.42
N THR A 57 -11.40 8.42 10.32
CA THR A 57 -11.79 7.78 9.05
C THR A 57 -12.13 8.80 7.95
N SER A 58 -12.56 10.01 8.31
CA SER A 58 -12.76 11.12 7.37
C SER A 58 -11.46 11.66 6.78
N GLN A 59 -10.35 11.61 7.54
CA GLN A 59 -9.03 12.07 7.07
C GLN A 59 -8.29 11.00 6.26
N LEU A 60 -8.75 9.74 6.27
CA LEU A 60 -8.05 8.64 5.64
C LEU A 60 -7.83 8.87 4.13
N ILE A 61 -8.83 9.39 3.41
CA ILE A 61 -8.71 9.59 1.96
C ILE A 61 -7.62 10.62 1.63
N ASP A 62 -7.60 11.74 2.34
CA ASP A 62 -6.61 12.80 2.14
C ASP A 62 -5.21 12.35 2.57
N ALA A 63 -5.12 11.53 3.63
CA ALA A 63 -3.86 10.95 4.08
C ALA A 63 -3.31 9.91 3.07
N LEU A 64 -4.17 9.09 2.47
CA LEU A 64 -3.78 8.16 1.41
C LEU A 64 -3.34 8.90 0.15
N ASP A 65 -4.08 9.96 -0.25
CA ASP A 65 -3.72 10.80 -1.39
C ASP A 65 -2.35 11.46 -1.20
N HIS A 66 -2.07 11.98 0.00
CA HIS A 66 -0.75 12.52 0.37
C HIS A 66 0.37 11.49 0.30
N ALA A 67 0.08 10.22 0.65
CA ALA A 67 1.02 9.11 0.53
C ALA A 67 1.14 8.56 -0.90
N GLY A 68 0.46 9.16 -1.88
CA GLY A 68 0.48 8.74 -3.28
C GLY A 68 -0.43 7.54 -3.61
N CYS A 69 -1.32 7.17 -2.69
CA CYS A 69 -2.29 6.09 -2.81
C CYS A 69 -3.69 6.63 -3.17
N TYR A 70 -4.11 6.42 -4.41
CA TYR A 70 -5.39 6.94 -4.91
C TYR A 70 -6.48 5.88 -4.82
N VAL A 71 -7.54 6.16 -4.07
CA VAL A 71 -8.68 5.25 -3.92
C VAL A 71 -10.01 5.96 -4.14
N ASN A 72 -10.96 5.26 -4.75
CA ASN A 72 -12.32 5.77 -4.84
C ASN A 72 -13.11 5.54 -3.53
N GLN A 73 -14.28 6.17 -3.41
CA GLN A 73 -15.14 6.10 -2.22
C GLN A 73 -15.62 4.69 -1.88
N ARG A 74 -15.74 3.78 -2.85
CA ARG A 74 -16.15 2.39 -2.59
C ARG A 74 -15.00 1.62 -1.92
N ILE A 75 -13.79 1.78 -2.43
CA ILE A 75 -12.58 1.18 -1.85
C ILE A 75 -12.32 1.75 -0.46
N LEU A 76 -12.41 3.07 -0.30
CA LEU A 76 -12.24 3.75 1.00
C LEU A 76 -13.14 3.15 2.09
N LYS A 77 -14.43 2.92 1.79
CA LYS A 77 -15.37 2.30 2.75
C LYS A 77 -14.92 0.91 3.20
N SER A 78 -14.40 0.10 2.26
CA SER A 78 -13.85 -1.23 2.58
C SER A 78 -12.59 -1.14 3.45
N LEU A 79 -11.69 -0.20 3.13
CA LEU A 79 -10.47 0.05 3.91
C LEU A 79 -10.80 0.51 5.34
N VAL A 80 -11.72 1.47 5.49
CA VAL A 80 -12.20 1.94 6.80
C VAL A 80 -12.74 0.77 7.62
N LYS A 81 -13.58 -0.09 7.04
CA LYS A 81 -14.12 -1.26 7.73
C LYS A 81 -13.03 -2.23 8.20
N ARG A 82 -11.93 -2.34 7.45
CA ARG A 82 -10.86 -3.32 7.70
C ARG A 82 -9.78 -2.84 8.66
N TYR A 83 -9.45 -1.55 8.61
CA TYR A 83 -8.28 -0.98 9.30
C TYR A 83 -8.63 0.00 10.41
N SER A 84 -9.88 0.48 10.51
CA SER A 84 -10.28 1.38 11.60
C SER A 84 -10.77 0.65 12.84
N ARG A 85 -10.59 1.28 14.00
CA ARG A 85 -11.22 0.94 15.27
C ARG A 85 -11.82 2.21 15.85
N GLU A 86 -13.10 2.18 16.22
CA GLU A 86 -13.81 3.34 16.80
C GLU A 86 -13.70 4.62 15.93
N ASN A 87 -13.82 4.48 14.61
CA ASN A 87 -13.65 5.57 13.63
C ASN A 87 -12.28 6.24 13.61
N LYS A 88 -11.26 5.56 14.15
CA LYS A 88 -9.87 5.99 14.18
C LYS A 88 -8.96 4.96 13.55
N ILE A 89 -7.85 5.41 12.99
CA ILE A 89 -6.84 4.58 12.35
C ILE A 89 -5.50 5.00 12.94
N ASP A 90 -4.83 4.07 13.63
CA ASP A 90 -3.48 4.31 14.13
C ASP A 90 -2.44 4.22 13.01
N PHE A 91 -1.20 4.61 13.31
CA PHE A 91 -0.13 4.64 12.31
C PHE A 91 0.13 3.27 11.66
N VAL A 92 0.13 2.19 12.44
CA VAL A 92 0.40 0.84 11.92
C VAL A 92 -0.69 0.40 10.95
N ASN A 93 -1.96 0.64 11.29
CA ASN A 93 -3.09 0.33 10.42
C ASN A 93 -3.14 1.26 9.19
N PHE A 94 -2.71 2.50 9.31
CA PHE A 94 -2.57 3.41 8.16
C PHE A 94 -1.51 2.90 7.18
N VAL A 95 -0.31 2.54 7.66
CA VAL A 95 0.75 1.98 6.80
C VAL A 95 0.30 0.68 6.16
N ALA A 96 -0.32 -0.23 6.93
CA ALA A 96 -0.84 -1.48 6.39
C ALA A 96 -1.92 -1.26 5.31
N CYS A 97 -2.76 -0.25 5.47
CA CYS A 97 -3.74 0.18 4.48
C CYS A 97 -3.06 0.70 3.21
N ALA A 98 -2.08 1.62 3.33
CA ALA A 98 -1.35 2.20 2.21
C ALA A 98 -0.58 1.13 1.42
N VAL A 99 0.12 0.23 2.12
CA VAL A 99 0.82 -0.93 1.54
C VAL A 99 -0.15 -1.81 0.75
N LYS A 100 -1.32 -2.13 1.32
CA LYS A 100 -2.33 -2.96 0.65
C LYS A 100 -2.81 -2.33 -0.65
N VAL A 101 -3.02 -1.02 -0.66
CA VAL A 101 -3.44 -0.27 -1.85
C VAL A 101 -2.33 -0.28 -2.91
N ALA A 102 -1.10 0.05 -2.52
CA ALA A 102 0.05 0.07 -3.43
C ALA A 102 0.25 -1.29 -4.11
N LEU A 103 0.28 -2.36 -3.31
CA LEU A 103 0.46 -3.72 -3.80
C LEU A 103 -0.68 -4.15 -4.75
N MET A 104 -1.94 -3.81 -4.43
CA MET A 104 -3.07 -4.11 -5.32
C MET A 104 -2.99 -3.33 -6.64
N GLU A 105 -2.49 -2.09 -6.62
CA GLU A 105 -2.25 -1.29 -7.82
C GLU A 105 -1.16 -1.91 -8.70
N ASP A 106 -0.08 -2.42 -8.11
CA ASP A 106 1.01 -3.05 -8.87
C ASP A 106 0.60 -4.39 -9.45
N ILE A 107 -0.09 -5.23 -8.67
CA ILE A 107 -0.68 -6.47 -9.17
C ILE A 107 -1.60 -6.14 -10.34
N HIS A 108 -2.48 -5.14 -10.22
CA HIS A 108 -3.36 -4.77 -11.33
C HIS A 108 -2.55 -4.35 -12.56
N LYS A 109 -1.52 -3.50 -12.43
CA LYS A 109 -0.65 -3.10 -13.55
C LYS A 109 0.08 -4.26 -14.21
N GLN A 110 0.46 -5.28 -13.45
CA GLN A 110 1.17 -6.44 -13.97
C GLN A 110 0.29 -7.29 -14.89
N TYR A 111 -1.01 -7.37 -14.60
CA TYR A 111 -1.97 -8.20 -15.31
C TYR A 111 -2.98 -7.39 -16.15
N ALA A 112 -2.85 -6.07 -16.18
CA ALA A 112 -3.76 -5.20 -16.92
C ALA A 112 -3.47 -5.25 -18.43
N GLU A 113 -4.54 -5.44 -19.20
CA GLU A 113 -4.57 -5.30 -20.65
C GLU A 113 -4.74 -3.82 -21.06
N GLU A 114 -4.68 -3.53 -22.36
CA GLU A 114 -4.79 -2.15 -22.89
C GLU A 114 -6.11 -1.44 -22.52
N ASP A 115 -7.17 -2.18 -22.24
CA ASP A 115 -8.48 -1.65 -21.83
C ASP A 115 -8.60 -1.39 -20.32
N GLY A 116 -7.55 -1.69 -19.56
CA GLY A 116 -7.49 -1.54 -18.10
C GLY A 116 -8.16 -2.69 -17.32
N SER A 117 -8.66 -3.72 -17.99
CA SER A 117 -9.13 -4.94 -17.36
C SER A 117 -7.97 -5.91 -17.10
N ALA A 118 -8.10 -6.77 -16.10
CA ALA A 118 -7.14 -7.84 -15.82
C ALA A 118 -7.91 -9.16 -15.76
N ALA A 119 -7.58 -10.09 -16.65
CA ALA A 119 -8.19 -11.41 -16.70
C ALA A 119 -7.26 -12.43 -16.05
N LEU A 120 -7.71 -12.99 -14.93
CA LEU A 120 -6.95 -13.96 -14.14
C LEU A 120 -7.71 -15.28 -14.07
N SER A 121 -6.99 -16.40 -14.24
CA SER A 121 -7.52 -17.70 -13.85
C SER A 121 -7.73 -17.76 -12.33
N LEU A 122 -8.52 -18.74 -11.87
CA LEU A 122 -8.74 -18.94 -10.44
C LEU A 122 -7.41 -19.22 -9.71
N ASP A 123 -6.52 -20.02 -10.31
CA ASP A 123 -5.26 -20.39 -9.69
C ASP A 123 -4.32 -19.18 -9.56
N GLU A 124 -4.19 -18.36 -10.62
CA GLU A 124 -3.42 -17.11 -10.57
C GLU A 124 -3.99 -16.14 -9.53
N TRP A 125 -5.32 -15.98 -9.49
CA TRP A 125 -5.97 -15.13 -8.48
C TRP A 125 -5.70 -15.62 -7.05
N MET A 126 -5.77 -16.92 -6.82
CA MET A 126 -5.52 -17.52 -5.52
C MET A 126 -4.05 -17.37 -5.10
N GLU A 127 -3.11 -17.59 -6.02
CA GLU A 127 -1.68 -17.39 -5.76
C GLU A 127 -1.39 -15.93 -5.35
N ILE A 128 -1.92 -14.96 -6.10
CA ILE A 128 -1.81 -13.53 -5.78
C ILE A 128 -2.35 -13.24 -4.37
N MET A 129 -3.55 -13.72 -4.04
CA MET A 129 -4.20 -13.43 -2.76
C MET A 129 -3.48 -14.06 -1.56
N THR A 130 -2.72 -15.14 -1.75
CA THR A 130 -1.94 -15.75 -0.66
C THR A 130 -0.70 -14.94 -0.27
N GLN A 131 -0.28 -14.01 -1.11
CA GLN A 131 0.92 -13.18 -0.88
C GLN A 131 0.60 -11.86 -0.14
N VAL A 132 -0.68 -11.60 0.19
CA VAL A 132 -1.14 -10.31 0.76
C VAL A 132 -1.90 -10.44 2.08
#